data_AF-A0A4Q7KEA6-F1
#
_entry.id   AF-A0A4Q7KEA6-F1
#
_cell.length_a   1.000
_cell.length_b   1.000
_cell.length_c   1.000
_cell.angle_alpha   90.00
_cell.angle_beta   90.00
_cell.angle_gamma   90.00
#
_symmetry.space_group_name_H-M   'P 1'
#
loop_
_entity.id
_entity.type
_entity.pdbx_description
1 polymer ?
#
loop_
_entity_poly.entity_id
_entity_poly.type
_entity_poly.pdbx_seq_one_letter_code
_entity_poly.pdbx_strand_id
1 'polypeptide(L)'
;MPERARAIVMEEAIQTAWESVQLLNRSESQEANHDHVLTVLEAAVNAYGRREIARGVILLIGSLLESVAEEGKSEPHEDDPLSMLYPALMRQIRIRFPGIPSETLPMIGATVTAALLGEDAVAWRDQFGEPDGMETFGLTCMLWLIADFFDSLKEPGFTDQLVRDFLN
;
A
#
# COMPACT_ATOMS: atom_id res chain seq x y z
N MET A 1 -1.15 -12.75 9.63
CA MET A 1 0.18 -12.30 10.08
C MET A 1 0.32 -10.80 10.43
N PRO A 2 -0.67 -9.90 10.27
CA PRO A 2 -0.44 -8.46 10.45
C PRO A 2 -0.45 -8.03 11.91
N GLU A 3 -0.97 -8.85 12.84
CA GLU A 3 -1.05 -8.51 14.27
C GLU A 3 0.32 -8.28 14.93
N ARG A 4 1.36 -9.02 14.51
CA ARG A 4 2.72 -8.84 15.05
C ARG A 4 3.38 -7.55 14.55
N ALA A 5 3.15 -7.20 13.28
CA ALA A 5 3.65 -5.96 12.71
C ALA A 5 2.85 -4.74 13.22
N ARG A 6 1.52 -4.85 13.42
CA ARG A 6 0.67 -3.82 14.04
C ARG A 6 1.19 -3.38 15.40
N ALA A 7 1.71 -4.29 16.21
CA ALA A 7 2.26 -3.96 17.53
C ALA A 7 3.53 -3.08 17.49
N ILE A 8 4.18 -2.97 16.32
CA ILE A 8 5.45 -2.26 16.14
C ILE A 8 5.24 -0.92 15.42
N VAL A 9 4.12 -0.75 14.71
CA VAL A 9 3.81 0.45 13.94
C VAL A 9 2.82 1.35 14.69
N MET A 10 3.10 2.64 14.73
CA MET A 10 2.23 3.65 15.34
C MET A 10 0.88 3.70 14.64
N GLU A 11 -0.21 3.68 15.41
CA GLU A 11 -1.58 3.75 14.89
C GLU A 11 -1.80 5.03 14.07
N GLU A 12 -1.23 6.15 14.51
CA GLU A 12 -1.30 7.43 13.80
C GLU A 12 -0.62 7.38 12.43
N ALA A 13 0.47 6.60 12.29
CA ALA A 13 1.14 6.42 11.01
C ALA A 13 0.30 5.58 10.04
N ILE A 14 -0.40 4.56 10.55
CA ILE A 14 -1.33 3.73 9.77
C ILE A 14 -2.51 4.58 9.30
N GLN A 15 -3.12 5.37 10.20
CA GLN A 15 -4.21 6.29 9.87
C GLN A 15 -3.77 7.32 8.82
N THR A 16 -2.59 7.93 9.00
CA THR A 16 -2.06 8.92 8.06
C THR A 16 -1.76 8.32 6.68
N ALA A 17 -1.27 7.08 6.63
CA ALA A 17 -1.09 6.33 5.40
C ALA A 17 -2.42 6.15 4.65
N TRP A 18 -3.49 5.77 5.37
CA TRP A 18 -4.82 5.62 4.77
C TRP A 18 -5.43 6.94 4.31
N GLU A 19 -5.30 8.00 5.09
CA GLU A 19 -5.76 9.34 4.68
C GLU A 19 -5.07 9.82 3.40
N SER A 20 -3.77 9.52 3.25
CA SER A 20 -3.01 9.83 2.02
C SER A 20 -3.57 9.11 0.79
N VAL A 21 -4.07 7.87 0.97
CA VAL A 21 -4.75 7.10 -0.08
C VAL A 21 -6.12 7.70 -0.42
N GLN A 22 -6.89 8.12 0.58
CA GLN A 22 -8.20 8.76 0.34
C GLN A 22 -8.08 10.08 -0.43
N LEU A 23 -6.97 10.80 -0.30
CA LEU A 23 -6.71 12.00 -1.09
C LEU A 23 -6.48 11.69 -2.58
N LEU A 24 -5.80 10.57 -2.89
CA LEU A 24 -5.66 10.09 -4.27
C LEU A 24 -7.02 9.76 -4.92
N ASN A 25 -8.00 9.33 -4.13
CA ASN A 25 -9.36 9.03 -4.59
C ASN A 25 -10.23 10.26 -4.90
N ARG A 26 -9.93 11.45 -4.34
CA ARG A 26 -10.86 12.58 -4.31
C ARG A 26 -10.76 13.58 -5.46
N SER A 27 -9.77 13.47 -6.35
CA SER A 27 -9.53 14.51 -7.36
C SER A 27 -9.51 13.98 -8.80
N GLU A 28 -10.15 14.77 -9.67
CA GLU A 28 -10.40 14.46 -11.09
C GLU A 28 -9.16 14.59 -11.99
N SER A 29 -8.02 15.14 -11.52
CA SER A 29 -6.78 15.29 -12.30
C SER A 29 -5.55 14.65 -11.66
N GLN A 30 -4.81 13.86 -12.44
CA GLN A 30 -3.66 13.07 -11.97
C GLN A 30 -2.46 13.92 -11.48
N GLU A 31 -2.22 15.08 -12.09
CA GLU A 31 -1.08 15.94 -11.71
C GLU A 31 -1.32 16.69 -10.39
N ALA A 32 -2.54 17.20 -10.15
CA ALA A 32 -2.87 17.86 -8.89
C ALA A 32 -2.86 16.88 -7.70
N ASN A 33 -3.06 15.59 -7.95
CA ASN A 33 -3.00 14.52 -6.96
C ASN A 33 -1.59 14.27 -6.45
N HIS A 34 -0.59 14.40 -7.33
CA HIS A 34 0.80 14.09 -6.99
C HIS A 34 1.34 15.08 -5.96
N ASP A 35 1.25 16.38 -6.24
CA ASP A 35 1.78 17.44 -5.36
C ASP A 35 1.06 17.47 -4.01
N HIS A 36 -0.26 17.24 -4.01
CA HIS A 36 -1.04 17.23 -2.77
C HIS A 36 -0.69 16.04 -1.88
N VAL A 37 -0.53 14.85 -2.46
CA VAL A 37 -0.14 13.65 -1.71
C VAL A 37 1.30 13.76 -1.21
N LEU A 38 2.22 14.30 -2.01
CA LEU A 38 3.57 14.61 -1.55
C LEU A 38 3.55 15.60 -0.38
N THR A 39 2.72 16.65 -0.43
CA THR A 39 2.59 17.62 0.66
C THR A 39 2.09 16.97 1.95
N VAL A 40 1.07 16.11 1.87
CA VAL A 40 0.54 15.40 3.05
C VAL A 40 1.54 14.38 3.58
N LEU A 41 2.20 13.63 2.70
CA LEU A 41 3.26 12.71 3.10
C LEU A 41 4.45 13.45 3.73
N GLU A 42 4.84 14.62 3.22
CA GLU A 42 5.89 15.44 3.84
C GLU A 42 5.48 15.92 5.23
N ALA A 43 4.25 16.39 5.40
CA ALA A 43 3.73 16.78 6.71
C ALA A 43 3.72 15.59 7.70
N ALA A 44 3.28 14.42 7.24
CA ALA A 44 3.27 13.18 8.00
C ALA A 44 4.68 12.72 8.39
N VAL A 45 5.62 12.76 7.43
CA VAL A 45 7.03 12.45 7.63
C VAL A 45 7.66 13.39 8.66
N ASN A 46 7.31 14.68 8.64
CA ASN A 46 7.79 15.65 9.62
C ASN A 46 7.25 15.39 11.03
N ALA A 47 6.04 14.83 11.16
CA ALA A 47 5.42 14.54 12.44
C ALA A 47 5.89 13.20 13.05
N TYR A 48 5.98 12.15 12.24
CA TYR A 48 6.15 10.77 12.72
C TYR A 48 7.44 10.10 12.26
N GLY A 49 8.15 10.71 11.31
CA GLY A 49 9.35 10.15 10.69
C GLY A 49 9.03 9.28 9.48
N ARG A 50 9.97 9.27 8.53
CA ARG A 50 9.78 8.63 7.21
C ARG A 50 9.63 7.13 7.30
N ARG A 51 10.47 6.49 8.13
CA ARG A 51 10.38 5.05 8.39
C ARG A 51 8.99 4.66 8.88
N GLU A 52 8.42 5.44 9.79
CA GLU A 52 7.15 5.08 10.43
C GLU A 52 5.97 5.18 9.47
N ILE A 53 5.94 6.23 8.64
CA ILE A 53 4.94 6.36 7.57
C ILE A 53 5.06 5.22 6.56
N ALA A 54 6.27 4.89 6.12
CA ALA A 54 6.47 3.78 5.20
C ALA A 54 6.00 2.44 5.79
N ARG A 55 6.27 2.18 7.08
CA ARG A 55 5.77 0.98 7.77
C ARG A 55 4.25 0.95 7.84
N GLY A 56 3.59 2.07 8.12
CA GLY A 56 2.13 2.18 8.09
C GLY A 56 1.54 1.80 6.73
N VAL A 57 2.12 2.34 5.65
CA VAL A 57 1.72 2.01 4.28
C VAL A 57 1.93 0.52 3.96
N ILE A 58 3.12 -0.02 4.29
CA ILE A 58 3.46 -1.43 4.02
C ILE A 58 2.56 -2.38 4.79
N LEU A 59 2.24 -2.06 6.04
CA LEU A 59 1.34 -2.83 6.86
C LEU A 59 -0.06 -2.91 6.23
N LEU A 60 -0.59 -1.77 5.75
CA LEU A 60 -1.88 -1.74 5.06
C LEU A 60 -1.85 -2.55 3.75
N ILE A 61 -0.76 -2.47 2.97
CA ILE A 61 -0.57 -3.32 1.77
C ILE A 61 -0.68 -4.80 2.16
N GLY A 62 0.05 -5.21 3.20
CA GLY A 62 0.00 -6.59 3.70
C GLY A 62 -1.40 -7.01 4.14
N SER A 63 -2.07 -6.20 4.96
CA SER A 63 -3.42 -6.50 5.48
C SER A 63 -4.46 -6.64 4.37
N LEU A 64 -4.43 -5.76 3.36
CA LEU A 64 -5.37 -5.82 2.24
C LEU A 64 -5.12 -7.06 1.37
N LEU A 65 -3.87 -7.41 1.09
CA LEU A 65 -3.52 -8.59 0.32
C LEU A 65 -3.85 -9.89 1.07
N GLU A 66 -3.63 -9.94 2.39
CA GLU A 66 -3.99 -11.09 3.23
C GLU A 66 -5.50 -11.33 3.26
N SER A 67 -6.30 -10.26 3.39
CA SER A 67 -7.77 -10.35 3.38
C SER A 67 -8.30 -11.04 2.13
N VAL A 68 -7.72 -10.74 0.96
CA VAL A 68 -8.12 -11.37 -0.32
C VAL A 68 -7.60 -12.80 -0.45
N ALA A 69 -6.39 -13.08 0.03
CA ALA A 69 -5.86 -14.43 0.06
C ALA A 69 -6.69 -15.36 0.97
N GLU A 70 -7.26 -14.84 2.06
CA GLU A 70 -8.15 -15.60 2.95
C GLU A 70 -9.51 -15.90 2.31
N GLU A 71 -10.11 -14.94 1.62
CA GLU A 71 -11.37 -15.16 0.90
C GLU A 71 -11.21 -16.18 -0.26
N GLY A 72 -10.08 -16.12 -0.97
CA GLY A 72 -9.75 -17.03 -2.08
C GLY A 72 -9.53 -18.49 -1.69
N LYS A 73 -9.37 -18.81 -0.40
CA LYS A 73 -9.25 -20.21 0.09
C LYS A 73 -10.58 -20.98 0.03
N SER A 74 -11.69 -20.30 -0.24
CA SER A 74 -13.03 -20.89 -0.22
C SER A 74 -13.43 -21.59 -1.53
N GLU A 75 -12.76 -21.30 -2.65
CA GLU A 75 -13.01 -21.97 -3.93
C GLU A 75 -11.70 -22.35 -4.64
N PRO A 76 -11.57 -23.58 -5.18
CA PRO A 76 -10.38 -23.99 -5.90
C PRO A 76 -10.39 -23.34 -7.29
N HIS A 77 -9.90 -22.10 -7.39
CA HIS A 77 -9.64 -21.49 -8.69
C HIS A 77 -8.30 -22.00 -9.24
N GLU A 78 -8.32 -22.45 -10.50
CA GLU A 78 -7.14 -22.90 -11.27
C GLU A 78 -6.10 -21.77 -11.48
N ASP A 79 -6.49 -20.51 -11.28
CA ASP A 79 -5.66 -19.33 -11.43
C ASP A 79 -5.56 -18.58 -10.10
N ASP A 80 -4.35 -18.51 -9.53
CA ASP A 80 -4.06 -17.70 -8.34
C ASP A 80 -4.31 -16.20 -8.66
N PRO A 81 -5.33 -15.54 -8.07
CA PRO A 81 -5.66 -14.14 -8.35
C PRO A 81 -4.47 -13.20 -8.13
N LEU A 82 -3.56 -13.56 -7.22
CA LEU A 82 -2.38 -12.79 -6.88
C LEU A 82 -1.31 -12.85 -8.00
N SER A 83 -1.26 -13.97 -8.73
CA SER A 83 -0.34 -14.18 -9.86
C SER A 83 -0.63 -13.25 -11.05
N MET A 84 -1.89 -12.87 -11.25
CA MET A 84 -2.29 -11.88 -12.28
C MET A 84 -2.25 -10.45 -11.76
N LEU A 85 -2.48 -10.26 -10.46
CA LEU A 85 -2.55 -8.96 -9.81
C LEU A 85 -1.18 -8.24 -9.85
N TYR A 86 -0.09 -8.92 -9.49
CA TYR A 86 1.22 -8.26 -9.38
C TYR A 86 1.71 -7.63 -10.70
N PRO A 87 1.73 -8.34 -11.86
CA PRO A 87 2.11 -7.73 -13.13
C PRO A 87 1.19 -6.56 -13.53
N ALA A 88 -0.10 -6.64 -13.22
CA ALA A 88 -1.06 -5.58 -13.51
C ALA A 88 -0.79 -4.33 -12.65
N LEU A 89 -0.57 -4.49 -11.34
CA LEU A 89 -0.23 -3.40 -10.42
C LEU A 89 1.08 -2.70 -10.83
N MET A 90 2.13 -3.47 -11.14
CA MET A 90 3.41 -2.92 -11.59
C MET A 90 3.33 -2.23 -12.95
N ARG A 91 2.37 -2.60 -13.80
CA ARG A 91 2.08 -1.87 -15.04
C ARG A 91 1.33 -0.58 -14.75
N GLN A 92 0.32 -0.61 -13.88
CA GLN A 92 -0.47 0.56 -13.53
C GLN A 92 0.35 1.63 -12.82
N ILE A 93 1.28 1.25 -11.93
CA ILE A 93 2.12 2.23 -11.23
C ILE A 93 2.94 3.06 -12.25
N ARG A 94 3.48 2.43 -13.30
CA ARG A 94 4.21 3.14 -14.36
C ARG A 94 3.32 4.04 -15.22
N ILE A 95 2.08 3.62 -15.48
CA ILE A 95 1.15 4.37 -16.33
C ILE A 95 0.58 5.57 -15.58
N ARG A 96 0.14 5.35 -14.34
CA ARG A 96 -0.55 6.36 -13.52
C ARG A 96 0.41 7.31 -12.81
N PHE A 97 1.63 6.85 -12.51
CA PHE A 97 2.62 7.60 -11.75
C PHE A 97 3.99 7.58 -12.46
N PRO A 98 4.11 8.19 -13.66
CA PRO A 98 5.34 8.18 -14.45
C PRO A 98 6.50 8.93 -13.78
N GLY A 99 6.24 9.75 -12.75
CA GLY A 99 7.25 10.46 -11.98
C GLY A 99 8.04 9.60 -10.99
N ILE A 100 7.62 8.36 -10.74
CA ILE A 100 8.36 7.44 -9.85
C ILE A 100 9.62 6.94 -10.59
N PRO A 101 10.83 7.15 -10.02
CA PRO A 101 12.06 6.69 -10.65
C PRO A 101 12.09 5.18 -10.88
N SER A 102 12.68 4.75 -11.99
CA SER A 102 12.68 3.32 -12.36
C SER A 102 13.48 2.45 -11.39
N GLU A 103 14.49 3.03 -10.74
CA GLU A 103 15.32 2.44 -9.70
C GLU A 103 14.58 2.20 -8.37
N THR A 104 13.46 2.91 -8.13
CA THR A 104 12.62 2.74 -6.94
C THR A 104 11.67 1.55 -7.09
N LEU A 105 11.25 1.25 -8.32
CA LEU A 105 10.25 0.21 -8.61
C LEU A 105 10.62 -1.20 -8.13
N PRO A 106 11.87 -1.69 -8.21
CA PRO A 106 12.25 -2.98 -7.65
C PRO A 106 11.97 -3.08 -6.16
N MET A 107 12.20 -2.03 -5.37
CA MET A 107 11.98 -2.05 -3.93
C MET A 107 10.48 -2.10 -3.59
N ILE A 108 9.66 -1.32 -4.29
CA ILE A 108 8.19 -1.37 -4.18
C ILE A 108 7.69 -2.78 -4.53
N GLY A 109 8.12 -3.31 -5.68
CA GLY A 109 7.70 -4.63 -6.15
C GLY A 109 8.11 -5.77 -5.23
N ALA A 110 9.34 -5.73 -4.69
CA ALA A 110 9.81 -6.72 -3.73
C ALA A 110 9.07 -6.64 -2.39
N THR A 111 8.71 -5.44 -1.93
CA THR A 111 7.88 -5.25 -0.72
C THR A 111 6.49 -5.85 -0.89
N VAL A 112 5.83 -5.60 -2.03
CA VAL A 112 4.54 -6.22 -2.36
C VAL A 112 4.69 -7.74 -2.47
N THR A 113 5.77 -8.23 -3.06
CA THR A 113 6.05 -9.66 -3.18
C THR A 113 6.20 -10.31 -1.81
N ALA A 114 6.92 -9.69 -0.88
CA ALA A 114 7.03 -10.17 0.49
C ALA A 114 5.65 -10.30 1.14
N ALA A 115 4.79 -9.27 1.02
CA ALA A 115 3.41 -9.32 1.51
C ALA A 115 2.60 -10.46 0.87
N LEU A 116 2.68 -10.64 -0.46
CA LEU A 116 1.99 -11.70 -1.19
C LEU A 116 2.42 -13.12 -0.77
N LEU A 117 3.69 -13.30 -0.43
CA LEU A 117 4.22 -14.57 0.08
C LEU A 117 3.84 -14.82 1.54
N GLY A 118 3.09 -13.91 2.17
CA GLY A 118 2.74 -13.99 3.58
C GLY A 118 3.95 -13.78 4.49
N GLU A 119 4.99 -13.08 4.02
CA GLU A 119 6.12 -12.63 4.85
C GLU A 119 5.77 -11.32 5.56
N ASP A 120 6.50 -11.02 6.64
CA ASP A 120 6.31 -9.76 7.37
C ASP A 120 6.96 -8.67 6.52
N ALA A 121 6.18 -8.06 5.63
CA ALA A 121 6.68 -7.09 4.66
C ALA A 121 7.32 -5.87 5.33
N VAL A 122 6.86 -5.50 6.53
CA VAL A 122 7.46 -4.42 7.33
C VAL A 122 8.86 -4.84 7.80
N ALA A 123 8.98 -5.99 8.46
CA ALA A 123 10.26 -6.50 8.93
C ALA A 123 11.22 -6.86 7.78
N TRP A 124 10.69 -7.34 6.65
CA TRP A 124 11.44 -7.58 5.43
C TRP A 124 12.03 -6.26 4.90
N ARG A 125 11.21 -5.21 4.78
CA ARG A 125 11.66 -3.94 4.23
C ARG A 125 12.65 -3.24 5.14
N ASP A 126 12.48 -3.29 6.46
CA ASP A 126 13.38 -2.64 7.42
C ASP A 126 14.86 -3.08 7.28
N GLN A 127 15.12 -4.26 6.72
CA GLN A 127 16.48 -4.78 6.49
C GLN A 127 17.30 -3.94 5.50
N PHE A 128 16.63 -3.14 4.65
CA PHE A 128 17.27 -2.32 3.62
C PHE A 128 17.49 -0.86 4.04
N GLY A 129 17.28 -0.54 5.31
CA GLY A 129 17.49 0.81 5.85
C GLY A 129 16.29 1.73 5.66
N GLU A 130 16.48 3.03 5.87
CA GLU A 130 15.39 4.01 5.78
C GLU A 130 14.95 4.19 4.30
N PRO A 131 13.64 4.05 3.99
CA PRO A 131 13.13 4.33 2.66
C PRO A 131 13.29 5.80 2.33
N ASP A 132 13.55 6.13 1.07
CA ASP A 132 13.56 7.52 0.63
C ASP A 132 12.13 8.06 0.39
N GLY A 133 12.03 9.33 0.00
CA GLY A 133 10.73 9.95 -0.25
C GLY A 133 9.98 9.39 -1.45
N MET A 134 10.69 9.05 -2.52
CA MET A 134 10.06 8.50 -3.71
C MET A 134 9.60 7.07 -3.50
N GLU A 135 10.32 6.32 -2.67
CA GLU A 135 9.90 5.00 -2.24
C GLU A 135 8.65 5.05 -1.37
N THR A 136 8.62 5.93 -0.36
CA THR A 136 7.44 6.10 0.51
C THR A 136 6.21 6.53 -0.31
N PHE A 137 6.40 7.47 -1.24
CA PHE A 137 5.37 7.90 -2.16
C PHE A 137 4.90 6.77 -3.07
N GLY A 138 5.84 6.03 -3.68
CA GLY A 138 5.51 4.93 -4.57
C GLY A 138 4.80 3.76 -3.88
N LEU A 139 5.14 3.47 -2.63
CA LEU A 139 4.39 2.53 -1.77
C LEU A 139 2.97 3.04 -1.50
N THR A 140 2.79 4.35 -1.27
CA THR A 140 1.45 4.95 -1.07
C THR A 140 0.60 4.84 -2.34
N CYS A 141 1.18 5.09 -3.52
CA CYS A 141 0.52 4.88 -4.80
C CYS A 141 0.17 3.41 -5.05
N MET A 142 1.04 2.49 -4.63
CA MET A 142 0.79 1.06 -4.72
C MET A 142 -0.39 0.65 -3.83
N LEU A 143 -0.43 1.14 -2.58
CA LEU A 143 -1.55 0.92 -1.67
C LEU A 143 -2.87 1.44 -2.27
N TRP A 144 -2.85 2.63 -2.89
CA TRP A 144 -4.00 3.16 -3.60
C TRP A 144 -4.46 2.27 -4.76
N LEU A 145 -3.53 1.78 -5.60
CA LEU A 145 -3.86 0.87 -6.70
C LEU A 145 -4.48 -0.45 -6.21
N ILE A 146 -3.99 -0.98 -5.09
CA ILE A 146 -4.54 -2.17 -4.45
C ILE A 146 -5.96 -1.90 -3.95
N ALA A 147 -6.18 -0.76 -3.29
CA ALA A 147 -7.49 -0.36 -2.80
C ALA A 147 -8.50 -0.17 -3.95
N ASP A 148 -8.13 0.57 -4.99
CA ASP A 148 -8.95 0.80 -6.19
C ASP A 148 -9.33 -0.52 -6.89
N PHE A 149 -8.36 -1.44 -7.00
CA PHE A 149 -8.60 -2.76 -7.56
C PHE A 149 -9.60 -3.58 -6.73
N PHE A 150 -9.46 -3.57 -5.39
CA PHE A 150 -10.35 -4.33 -4.51
C PHE A 150 -11.76 -3.74 -4.42
N ASP A 151 -11.91 -2.43 -4.35
CA ASP A 151 -13.21 -1.77 -4.41
C ASP A 151 -13.91 -2.03 -5.76
N SER A 152 -13.14 -2.16 -6.85
CA SER A 152 -13.68 -2.54 -8.17
C SER A 152 -14.09 -4.01 -8.27
N LEU A 153 -13.42 -4.91 -7.54
CA LEU A 153 -13.71 -6.35 -7.55
C LEU A 153 -14.89 -6.73 -6.63
N LYS A 154 -15.05 -6.01 -5.53
CA LYS A 154 -16.05 -6.29 -4.48
C LYS A 154 -17.20 -5.31 -4.59
N GLU A 155 -17.20 -4.28 -3.74
CA GLU A 155 -18.16 -3.20 -3.73
C GLU A 155 -17.46 -1.88 -3.35
N PRO A 156 -17.95 -0.73 -3.83
CA PRO A 156 -17.38 0.56 -3.48
C PRO A 156 -17.30 0.76 -1.95
N GLY A 157 -16.12 1.11 -1.43
CA GLY A 157 -15.90 1.31 0.00
C GLY A 157 -15.57 0.04 0.79
N PHE A 158 -15.40 -1.11 0.13
CA PHE A 158 -14.95 -2.36 0.76
C PHE A 158 -13.62 -2.16 1.50
N THR A 159 -12.62 -1.54 0.86
CA THR A 159 -11.32 -1.29 1.48
C THR A 159 -11.38 -0.26 2.61
N ASP A 160 -12.24 0.76 2.51
CA ASP A 160 -12.51 1.69 3.61
C ASP A 160 -13.05 0.95 4.85
N GLN A 161 -13.93 -0.02 4.66
CA GLN A 161 -14.46 -0.84 5.75
C GLN A 161 -13.37 -1.74 6.35
N LEU A 162 -12.58 -2.41 5.52
CA LEU A 162 -11.45 -3.24 5.98
C LEU A 162 -10.44 -2.44 6.82
N VAL A 163 -10.07 -1.24 6.39
CA VAL A 163 -9.12 -0.42 7.13
C VAL A 163 -9.71 0.07 8.45
N ARG A 164 -11.00 0.41 8.50
CA ARG A 164 -11.69 0.73 9.76
C ARG A 164 -11.70 -0.45 10.72
N ASP A 165 -12.02 -1.64 10.22
CA ASP A 165 -12.02 -2.86 11.04
C ASP A 165 -10.61 -3.23 11.51
N PHE A 166 -9.59 -2.93 10.70
CA PHE A 166 -8.19 -3.10 11.06
C PHE A 166 -7.72 -2.13 12.15
N LEU A 167 -8.25 -0.90 12.17
CA LEU A 167 -7.89 0.14 13.14
C LEU A 167 -8.64 0.02 14.46
N ASN A 168 -9.87 -0.51 14.44
CA ASN A 168 -10.65 -0.84 15.63
C ASN A 168 -10.09 -2.06 16.41
#